data_AF-A0A9D7LJF2-F1
#
_entry.id   AF-A0A9D7LJF2-F1
#
_cell.length_a   1.000
_cell.length_b   1.000
_cell.length_c   1.000
_cell.angle_alpha   90.00
_cell.angle_beta   90.00
_cell.angle_gamma   90.00
#
_symmetry.space_group_name_H-M   'P 1'
#
loop_
_entity.id
_entity.type
_entity.pdbx_description
1 polymer ?
#
loop_
_entity_poly.entity_id
_entity_poly.type
_entity_poly.pdbx_seq_one_letter_code
_entity_poly.pdbx_strand_id
1 'polypeptide(L)'
;MNEELEQAASPWKRRFIVLFVLTVALPLLIGLILQRRFGTDVPVDYASPTEHFKYGSTGGEHEMGFPYWIWRALPEICPQYLPGKGYQSLGMIYEKNPDGSDRDVPIGTSKRRYQGIDRVFVNCAACHTSTVRTAADQPPTVVLGMPAATFNMKGFEEFFFRCAADPKFSKEYILPEIARQGGDLDLLDRTLVYPVAIAIMRDRVLALAGRFDWVFKQKEWGPGRVDTFNSAKVIFNFPMAHLDPKELDAPADFPSLWRQRQRKEPKEMQLHWDGNNTTVEERNKSAAFGTGTTPPTIDLARIKRVEAWIMDATPPSFGDFFPVDRKLAAKGAPIYQQYCAACHGASGSDFTGEYVGQVVPLTKIGTDRRRLDSYSYTLAVNQATLYAGYPWRFTHFTKTHGYANMPLDGLWLRAPFLHNGSVPSLRDLLEPAAKRPRAFFRGNDVYDPVKVGFVSNRPAANGAKLFRFDTTVSGNGNGGHEGKAYGTDLSAAEKTALVEFLKTF
;
A
#
# COMPACT_ATOMS: atom_id res chain seq x y z
N MET A 1 -24.21 80.43 -6.11
CA MET A 1 -25.18 80.15 -5.03
C MET A 1 -26.27 79.30 -5.69
N ASN A 2 -25.97 78.03 -5.95
CA ASN A 2 -26.26 76.87 -5.10
C ASN A 2 -27.77 76.66 -4.89
N GLU A 3 -28.36 75.83 -5.75
CA GLU A 3 -29.49 74.98 -5.39
C GLU A 3 -29.20 73.60 -6.00
N GLU A 4 -28.65 72.72 -5.15
CA GLU A 4 -28.58 71.28 -5.40
C GLU A 4 -30.02 70.75 -5.48
N LEU A 5 -30.46 70.37 -6.67
CA LEU A 5 -31.67 69.58 -6.86
C LEU A 5 -31.40 68.16 -6.35
N GLU A 6 -31.63 67.95 -5.06
CA GLU A 6 -31.60 66.64 -4.42
C GLU A 6 -32.75 65.79 -4.99
N GLN A 7 -32.42 64.95 -5.96
CA GLN A 7 -33.35 64.05 -6.65
C GLN A 7 -33.90 63.03 -5.63
N ALA A 8 -35.10 63.27 -5.09
CA ALA A 8 -35.74 62.37 -4.13
C ALA A 8 -35.86 60.96 -4.74
N ALA A 9 -35.07 60.02 -4.22
CA ALA A 9 -35.01 58.65 -4.72
C ALA A 9 -36.38 57.97 -4.62
N SER A 10 -36.96 57.58 -5.76
CA SER A 10 -38.27 56.92 -5.82
C SER A 10 -38.32 55.70 -4.87
N PRO A 11 -39.29 55.63 -3.93
CA PRO A 11 -39.41 54.52 -2.98
C PRO A 11 -39.63 53.17 -3.68
N TRP A 12 -40.19 53.18 -4.89
CA TRP A 12 -40.36 51.98 -5.73
C TRP A 12 -39.05 51.46 -6.31
N LYS A 13 -38.13 52.35 -6.70
CA LYS A 13 -36.79 51.97 -7.16
C LYS A 13 -36.00 51.32 -6.03
N ARG A 14 -36.07 51.88 -4.82
CA ARG A 14 -35.44 51.30 -3.63
C ARG A 14 -36.01 49.93 -3.27
N ARG A 15 -37.35 49.78 -3.28
CA ARG A 15 -38.03 48.50 -3.03
C ARG A 15 -37.70 47.45 -4.09
N PHE A 16 -37.67 47.82 -5.37
CA PHE A 16 -37.29 46.92 -6.45
C PHE A 16 -35.82 46.47 -6.33
N ILE A 17 -34.90 47.38 -6.03
CA ILE A 17 -33.49 47.03 -5.80
C ILE A 17 -33.35 46.08 -4.62
N VAL A 18 -34.02 46.35 -3.49
CA VAL A 18 -34.00 45.45 -2.33
C VAL A 18 -34.56 44.07 -2.68
N LEU A 19 -35.69 44.02 -3.39
CA LEU A 19 -36.29 42.76 -3.82
C LEU A 19 -35.36 41.99 -4.77
N PHE A 20 -34.83 42.65 -5.80
CA PHE A 20 -33.87 42.06 -6.74
C PHE A 20 -32.60 41.55 -6.03
N VAL A 21 -32.07 42.31 -5.07
CA VAL A 21 -30.90 41.87 -4.29
C VAL A 21 -31.23 40.63 -3.47
N LEU A 22 -32.38 40.59 -2.80
CA LEU A 22 -32.75 39.46 -1.93
C LEU A 22 -33.16 38.20 -2.71
N THR A 23 -33.83 38.35 -3.86
CA THR A 23 -34.37 37.21 -4.62
C THR A 23 -33.49 36.74 -5.76
N VAL A 24 -32.56 37.58 -6.26
CA VAL A 24 -31.70 37.25 -7.41
C VAL A 24 -30.23 37.38 -7.06
N ALA A 25 -29.76 38.59 -6.69
CA ALA A 25 -28.32 38.81 -6.56
C ALA A 25 -27.69 38.02 -5.40
N LEU A 26 -28.35 38.00 -4.22
CA LEU A 26 -27.87 37.29 -3.05
C LEU A 26 -27.92 35.76 -3.24
N PRO A 27 -29.03 35.14 -3.71
CA PRO A 27 -29.04 33.72 -4.04
C PRO A 27 -28.02 33.33 -5.11
N LEU A 28 -27.83 34.17 -6.13
CA LEU A 28 -26.80 33.94 -7.16
C LEU A 28 -25.40 33.98 -6.56
N LEU A 29 -25.10 34.97 -5.72
CA LEU A 29 -23.82 35.09 -5.04
C LEU A 29 -23.57 33.88 -4.10
N ILE A 30 -24.57 33.49 -3.32
CA ILE A 30 -24.52 32.30 -2.47
C ILE A 30 -24.28 31.06 -3.34
N GLY A 31 -25.00 30.91 -4.45
CA GLY A 31 -24.84 29.82 -5.40
C GLY A 31 -23.43 29.75 -5.97
N LEU A 32 -22.84 30.88 -6.36
CA LEU A 32 -21.46 30.95 -6.85
C LEU A 32 -20.43 30.60 -5.76
N ILE A 33 -20.65 31.05 -4.52
CA ILE A 33 -19.78 30.71 -3.38
C ILE A 33 -19.86 29.21 -3.06
N LEU A 34 -21.06 28.64 -3.01
CA LEU A 34 -21.27 27.21 -2.78
C LEU A 34 -20.70 26.38 -3.94
N GLN A 35 -20.91 26.80 -5.19
CA GLN A 35 -20.35 26.13 -6.36
C GLN A 35 -18.82 26.16 -6.34
N ARG A 36 -18.21 27.29 -5.99
CA ARG A 36 -16.75 27.37 -5.83
C ARG A 36 -16.26 26.45 -4.71
N ARG A 37 -16.93 26.45 -3.55
CA ARG A 37 -16.54 25.63 -2.39
C ARG A 37 -16.67 24.14 -2.67
N PHE A 38 -17.84 23.69 -3.12
CA PHE A 38 -18.18 22.28 -3.28
C PHE A 38 -17.84 21.71 -4.66
N GLY A 39 -17.62 22.56 -5.66
CA GLY A 39 -17.14 22.16 -7.00
C GLY A 39 -15.62 22.12 -7.13
N THR A 40 -14.86 22.47 -6.07
CA THR A 40 -13.40 22.33 -6.09
C THR A 40 -13.02 20.85 -6.04
N ASP A 41 -12.15 20.46 -6.97
CA ASP A 41 -11.51 19.15 -7.02
C ASP A 41 -10.01 19.31 -7.35
N VAL A 42 -9.19 19.46 -6.30
CA VAL A 42 -7.77 19.80 -6.45
C VAL A 42 -6.92 18.93 -5.51
N PRO A 43 -6.09 18.02 -6.03
CA PRO A 43 -5.12 17.28 -5.24
C PRO A 43 -3.94 18.17 -4.83
N VAL A 44 -3.27 17.82 -3.73
CA VAL A 44 -1.97 18.41 -3.38
C VAL A 44 -0.91 17.80 -4.30
N ASP A 45 -0.22 18.65 -5.06
CA ASP A 45 0.86 18.25 -5.95
C ASP A 45 2.23 18.55 -5.35
N TYR A 46 3.15 17.61 -5.54
CA TYR A 46 4.53 17.71 -5.08
C TYR A 46 5.46 17.78 -6.29
N ALA A 47 6.47 18.67 -6.29
CA ALA A 47 7.38 18.80 -7.42
C ALA A 47 8.35 17.60 -7.54
N SER A 48 8.94 17.19 -6.43
CA SER A 48 9.87 16.04 -6.39
C SER A 48 9.14 14.74 -6.72
N PRO A 49 9.69 13.87 -7.59
CA PRO A 49 9.12 12.54 -7.85
C PRO A 49 9.01 11.67 -6.59
N THR A 50 9.97 11.79 -5.66
CA THR A 50 9.94 11.00 -4.41
C THR A 50 8.90 11.52 -3.43
N GLU A 51 8.71 12.85 -3.31
CA GLU A 51 7.61 13.41 -2.52
C GLU A 51 6.25 13.08 -3.14
N HIS A 52 6.16 13.11 -4.48
CA HIS A 52 4.96 12.71 -5.20
C HIS A 52 4.66 11.22 -5.02
N PHE A 53 5.67 10.36 -4.94
CA PHE A 53 5.45 8.96 -4.60
C PHE A 53 4.93 8.79 -3.17
N LYS A 54 5.50 9.50 -2.20
CA LYS A 54 5.10 9.42 -0.79
C LYS A 54 3.67 9.96 -0.57
N TYR A 55 3.31 11.07 -1.20
CA TYR A 55 2.11 11.85 -0.84
C TYR A 55 1.19 12.24 -2.01
N GLY A 56 1.52 11.88 -3.25
CA GLY A 56 0.72 12.20 -4.43
C GLY A 56 -0.56 11.38 -4.51
N SER A 57 -1.61 12.00 -5.07
CA SER A 57 -2.93 11.39 -5.27
C SER A 57 -2.92 10.32 -6.36
N THR A 58 -3.63 9.23 -6.12
CA THR A 58 -4.04 8.22 -7.14
C THR A 58 -5.51 8.34 -7.52
N GLY A 59 -6.25 9.26 -6.89
CA GLY A 59 -7.68 9.47 -7.07
C GLY A 59 -8.59 8.70 -6.10
N GLY A 60 -8.03 7.94 -5.16
CA GLY A 60 -8.80 7.20 -4.15
C GLY A 60 -9.55 8.09 -3.15
N GLU A 61 -9.16 9.36 -3.03
CA GLU A 61 -9.77 10.32 -2.10
C GLU A 61 -11.24 10.65 -2.43
N HIS A 62 -11.68 10.41 -3.67
CA HIS A 62 -13.06 10.66 -4.11
C HIS A 62 -14.05 9.71 -3.45
N GLU A 63 -13.78 8.40 -3.54
CA GLU A 63 -14.71 7.35 -3.11
C GLU A 63 -14.43 6.88 -1.68
N MET A 64 -13.15 6.68 -1.36
CA MET A 64 -12.71 6.09 -0.10
C MET A 64 -12.04 7.08 0.85
N GLY A 65 -11.86 8.34 0.42
CA GLY A 65 -11.17 9.36 1.21
C GLY A 65 -11.94 9.81 2.43
N PHE A 66 -11.23 9.84 3.56
CA PHE A 66 -11.72 10.36 4.83
C PHE A 66 -11.50 11.86 4.89
N PRO A 67 -12.44 12.67 5.41
CA PRO A 67 -12.17 14.05 5.76
C PRO A 67 -10.93 14.12 6.66
N TYR A 68 -9.97 14.97 6.30
CA TYR A 68 -8.64 15.04 6.90
C TYR A 68 -8.68 15.13 8.43
N TRP A 69 -9.53 16.00 8.97
CA TRP A 69 -9.66 16.17 10.41
C TRP A 69 -10.30 14.96 11.10
N ILE A 70 -11.22 14.25 10.43
CA ILE A 70 -11.76 13.00 10.95
C ILE A 70 -10.63 11.96 10.99
N TRP A 71 -9.92 11.76 9.88
CA TRP A 71 -8.75 10.85 9.82
C TRP A 71 -7.77 11.09 10.97
N ARG A 72 -7.43 12.36 11.24
CA ARG A 72 -6.55 12.77 12.34
C ARG A 72 -7.11 12.45 13.73
N ALA A 73 -8.42 12.58 13.93
CA ALA A 73 -9.09 12.35 15.20
C ALA A 73 -9.26 10.86 15.53
N LEU A 74 -9.51 10.00 14.53
CA LEU A 74 -9.92 8.60 14.78
C LEU A 74 -9.00 7.81 15.71
N PRO A 75 -7.66 7.90 15.65
CA PRO A 75 -6.80 7.16 16.57
C PRO A 75 -7.01 7.49 18.04
N GLU A 76 -7.41 8.73 18.35
CA GLU A 76 -7.69 9.19 19.71
C GLU A 76 -9.15 8.89 20.13
N ILE A 77 -10.08 8.84 19.17
CA ILE A 77 -11.48 8.45 19.39
C ILE A 77 -11.62 6.95 19.66
N CYS A 78 -10.85 6.14 18.92
CA CYS A 78 -10.95 4.68 18.85
C CYS A 78 -9.64 3.95 19.20
N PRO A 79 -8.86 4.37 20.22
CA PRO A 79 -7.53 3.80 20.48
C PRO A 79 -7.57 2.31 20.82
N GLN A 80 -8.70 1.81 21.34
CA GLN A 80 -8.90 0.39 21.68
C GLN A 80 -8.87 -0.56 20.47
N TYR A 81 -9.05 -0.04 19.25
CA TYR A 81 -8.97 -0.83 18.02
C TYR A 81 -7.59 -0.76 17.35
N LEU A 82 -6.64 -0.06 17.96
CA LEU A 82 -5.25 0.00 17.50
C LEU A 82 -4.36 -0.88 18.39
N PRO A 83 -3.32 -1.51 17.83
CA PRO A 83 -2.35 -2.29 18.61
C PRO A 83 -1.44 -1.41 19.49
N GLY A 84 -1.44 -0.09 19.28
CA GLY A 84 -0.65 0.88 20.04
C GLY A 84 -1.06 2.31 19.71
N LYS A 85 -0.17 3.27 19.98
CA LYS A 85 -0.45 4.69 19.77
C LYS A 85 -0.48 5.05 18.27
N GLY A 86 -1.58 5.66 17.85
CA GLY A 86 -1.69 6.27 16.52
C GLY A 86 -1.62 5.28 15.36
N TYR A 87 -1.61 5.80 14.15
CA TYR A 87 -1.41 5.02 12.93
C TYR A 87 -0.01 4.40 12.83
N GLN A 88 0.99 4.93 13.55
CA GLN A 88 2.33 4.34 13.67
C GLN A 88 2.28 2.91 14.21
N SER A 89 1.31 2.60 15.07
CA SER A 89 1.13 1.23 15.60
C SER A 89 0.71 0.21 14.54
N LEU A 90 0.16 0.68 13.41
CA LEU A 90 -0.14 -0.13 12.23
C LEU A 90 1.03 -0.14 11.23
N GLY A 91 2.19 0.42 11.59
CA GLY A 91 3.35 0.49 10.72
C GLY A 91 3.36 1.66 9.73
N MET A 92 2.44 2.62 9.87
CA MET A 92 2.49 3.83 9.05
C MET A 92 3.66 4.73 9.46
N ILE A 93 4.39 5.27 8.48
CA ILE A 93 5.63 6.01 8.72
C ILE A 93 5.36 7.50 8.68
N TYR A 94 5.74 8.23 9.73
CA TYR A 94 5.69 9.68 9.77
C TYR A 94 7.09 10.26 9.62
N GLU A 95 7.23 11.20 8.69
CA GLU A 95 8.43 12.04 8.60
C GLU A 95 8.35 13.18 9.62
N LYS A 96 9.51 13.68 10.04
CA LYS A 96 9.60 14.83 10.95
C LYS A 96 9.66 16.14 10.16
N ASN A 97 8.93 17.14 10.62
CA ASN A 97 9.08 18.53 10.21
C ASN A 97 10.39 19.12 10.80
N PRO A 98 10.88 20.27 10.29
CA PRO A 98 12.08 20.92 10.83
C PRO A 98 12.01 21.27 12.32
N ASP A 99 10.81 21.45 12.88
CA ASP A 99 10.56 21.72 14.29
C ASP A 99 10.50 20.43 15.17
N GLY A 100 10.72 19.26 14.57
CA GLY A 100 10.69 17.96 15.25
C GLY A 100 9.28 17.35 15.41
N SER A 101 8.22 18.05 15.01
CA SER A 101 6.86 17.50 14.98
C SER A 101 6.70 16.46 13.86
N ASP A 102 5.75 15.55 13.99
CA ASP A 102 5.39 14.66 12.87
C ASP A 102 4.70 15.47 11.77
N ARG A 103 4.95 15.11 10.50
CA ARG A 103 4.13 15.56 9.38
C ARG A 103 2.66 15.27 9.64
N ASP A 104 1.80 16.05 8.98
CA ASP A 104 0.36 16.01 9.23
C ASP A 104 -0.27 14.67 8.83
N VAL A 105 0.27 14.02 7.80
CA VAL A 105 -0.11 12.69 7.31
C VAL A 105 1.12 11.79 7.12
N PRO A 106 0.97 10.45 7.24
CA PRO A 106 2.09 9.53 7.06
C PRO A 106 2.46 9.36 5.58
N ILE A 107 3.69 8.91 5.32
CA ILE A 107 4.09 8.39 4.00
C ILE A 107 3.08 7.31 3.58
N GLY A 108 2.68 7.35 2.32
CA GLY A 108 1.67 6.44 1.81
C GLY A 108 0.27 7.01 1.81
N THR A 109 0.10 8.32 2.02
CA THR A 109 -1.21 8.97 2.02
C THR A 109 -1.19 10.24 1.20
N SER A 110 -2.29 10.52 0.51
CA SER A 110 -2.47 11.70 -0.31
C SER A 110 -3.60 12.57 0.21
N LYS A 111 -3.58 13.85 -0.17
CA LYS A 111 -4.58 14.84 0.22
C LYS A 111 -5.19 15.50 -1.01
N ARG A 112 -6.52 15.64 -1.04
CA ARG A 112 -7.28 16.30 -2.10
C ARG A 112 -8.40 17.15 -1.53
N ARG A 113 -8.53 18.39 -2.01
CA ARG A 113 -9.71 19.24 -1.77
C ARG A 113 -10.83 18.75 -2.66
N TYR A 114 -11.86 18.14 -2.09
CA TYR A 114 -12.99 17.58 -2.83
C TYR A 114 -14.30 17.80 -2.06
N GLN A 115 -15.34 18.29 -2.74
CA GLN A 115 -16.65 18.57 -2.14
C GLN A 115 -16.57 19.46 -0.89
N GLY A 116 -15.75 20.52 -0.97
CA GLY A 116 -15.67 21.53 0.09
C GLY A 116 -14.90 21.12 1.34
N ILE A 117 -14.23 19.95 1.35
CA ILE A 117 -13.39 19.48 2.46
C ILE A 117 -12.09 18.87 1.94
N ASP A 118 -11.06 18.87 2.78
CA ASP A 118 -9.84 18.14 2.50
C ASP A 118 -10.08 16.67 2.83
N ARG A 119 -9.78 15.79 1.89
CA ARG A 119 -9.88 14.34 2.05
C ARG A 119 -8.52 13.72 1.95
N VAL A 120 -8.30 12.66 2.73
CA VAL A 120 -7.08 11.87 2.73
C VAL A 120 -7.39 10.40 2.49
N PHE A 121 -6.51 9.75 1.74
CA PHE A 121 -6.56 8.31 1.55
C PHE A 121 -5.17 7.73 1.29
N VAL A 122 -5.05 6.41 1.40
CA VAL A 122 -3.80 5.72 1.14
C VAL A 122 -3.45 5.76 -0.36
N ASN A 123 -2.15 5.82 -0.67
CA ASN A 123 -1.60 5.71 -2.02
C ASN A 123 -0.57 4.57 -2.09
N CYS A 124 0.15 4.46 -3.20
CA CYS A 124 1.10 3.38 -3.46
C CYS A 124 2.18 3.22 -2.37
N ALA A 125 2.66 4.33 -1.77
CA ALA A 125 3.78 4.28 -0.84
C ALA A 125 3.42 3.60 0.50
N ALA A 126 2.15 3.45 0.86
CA ALA A 126 1.74 2.72 2.07
C ALA A 126 2.17 1.24 2.04
N CYS A 127 2.12 0.63 0.86
CA CYS A 127 2.51 -0.77 0.65
C CYS A 127 3.96 -0.94 0.15
N HIS A 128 4.56 0.15 -0.33
CA HIS A 128 5.85 0.15 -1.02
C HIS A 128 6.88 1.10 -0.40
N THR A 129 6.81 1.28 0.92
CA THR A 129 7.83 1.97 1.73
C THR A 129 7.91 1.31 3.10
N SER A 130 9.12 1.12 3.60
CA SER A 130 9.36 0.72 4.99
C SER A 130 10.64 1.38 5.52
N THR A 131 10.97 1.10 6.77
CA THR A 131 12.22 1.51 7.41
C THR A 131 13.19 0.35 7.56
N VAL A 132 14.47 0.69 7.67
CA VAL A 132 15.56 -0.21 8.07
C VAL A 132 16.40 0.44 9.14
N ARG A 133 16.78 -0.33 10.16
CA ARG A 133 17.77 0.04 11.18
C ARG A 133 18.94 -0.93 11.15
N THR A 134 20.15 -0.39 11.20
CA THR A 134 21.39 -1.18 11.30
C THR A 134 21.58 -1.80 12.68
N ALA A 135 21.03 -1.17 13.72
CA ALA A 135 20.93 -1.71 15.07
C ALA A 135 19.72 -1.09 15.80
N ALA A 136 19.28 -1.72 16.90
CA ALA A 136 18.05 -1.32 17.60
C ALA A 136 18.07 0.11 18.17
N ASP A 137 19.25 0.64 18.46
CA ASP A 137 19.50 1.98 18.99
C ASP A 137 19.77 3.04 17.91
N GLN A 138 19.82 2.64 16.63
CA GLN A 138 20.09 3.55 15.51
C GLN A 138 18.79 4.13 14.92
N PRO A 139 18.85 5.34 14.34
CA PRO A 139 17.68 5.92 13.69
C PRO A 139 17.25 5.08 12.48
N PRO A 140 15.93 4.96 12.21
CA PRO A 140 15.43 4.26 11.04
C PRO A 140 15.74 5.06 9.76
N THR A 141 16.17 4.36 8.71
CA THR A 141 16.27 4.89 7.35
C THR A 141 15.02 4.50 6.57
N VAL A 142 14.30 5.48 6.05
CA VAL A 142 13.16 5.26 5.14
C VAL A 142 13.69 4.86 3.77
N VAL A 143 13.17 3.77 3.20
CA VAL A 143 13.55 3.31 1.87
C VAL A 143 12.31 3.24 0.98
N LEU A 144 12.30 4.04 -0.09
CA LEU A 144 11.17 4.11 -1.02
C LEU A 144 11.27 3.00 -2.06
N GLY A 145 10.14 2.37 -2.39
CA GLY A 145 10.04 1.27 -3.35
C GLY A 145 10.33 -0.12 -2.76
N MET A 146 10.68 -0.23 -1.47
CA MET A 146 10.79 -1.52 -0.78
C MET A 146 9.41 -2.05 -0.36
N PRO A 147 9.23 -3.38 -0.19
CA PRO A 147 8.05 -3.93 0.47
C PRO A 147 7.82 -3.30 1.85
N ALA A 148 6.57 -2.93 2.16
CA ALA A 148 6.23 -2.33 3.45
C ALA A 148 6.21 -3.34 4.61
N ALA A 149 7.37 -3.86 5.03
CA ALA A 149 7.51 -4.96 5.98
C ALA A 149 6.84 -4.74 7.36
N THR A 150 6.61 -3.48 7.73
CA THR A 150 5.98 -3.08 9.00
C THR A 150 4.50 -2.75 8.88
N PHE A 151 3.97 -2.47 7.69
CA PHE A 151 2.59 -2.02 7.51
C PHE A 151 1.59 -3.17 7.68
N ASN A 152 0.66 -3.04 8.62
CA ASN A 152 -0.38 -4.01 8.92
C ASN A 152 -1.70 -3.64 8.21
N MET A 153 -1.83 -4.03 6.95
CA MET A 153 -3.01 -3.71 6.13
C MET A 153 -4.31 -4.26 6.73
N LYS A 154 -4.34 -5.51 7.21
CA LYS A 154 -5.55 -6.08 7.83
C LYS A 154 -5.97 -5.26 9.06
N GLY A 155 -5.01 -4.97 9.94
CA GLY A 155 -5.28 -4.15 11.13
C GLY A 155 -5.75 -2.74 10.79
N PHE A 156 -5.22 -2.16 9.70
CA PHE A 156 -5.68 -0.88 9.17
C PHE A 156 -7.14 -0.95 8.68
N GLU A 157 -7.49 -1.95 7.87
CA GLU A 157 -8.87 -2.16 7.42
C GLU A 157 -9.84 -2.38 8.60
N GLU A 158 -9.49 -3.29 9.51
CA GLU A 158 -10.32 -3.61 10.68
C GLU A 158 -10.51 -2.41 11.61
N PHE A 159 -9.50 -1.55 11.76
CA PHE A 159 -9.59 -0.32 12.56
C PHE A 159 -10.72 0.59 12.07
N PHE A 160 -10.78 0.89 10.77
CA PHE A 160 -11.82 1.80 10.24
C PHE A 160 -13.21 1.22 10.37
N PHE A 161 -13.40 -0.06 10.07
CA PHE A 161 -14.70 -0.71 10.22
C PHE A 161 -15.16 -0.77 11.68
N ARG A 162 -14.28 -1.18 12.61
CA ARG A 162 -14.62 -1.26 14.04
C ARG A 162 -14.84 0.12 14.64
N CYS A 163 -14.02 1.10 14.27
CA CYS A 163 -14.19 2.47 14.73
C CYS A 163 -15.50 3.07 14.23
N ALA A 164 -15.87 2.89 12.95
CA ALA A 164 -17.14 3.37 12.41
C ALA A 164 -18.37 2.71 13.07
N ALA A 165 -18.25 1.46 13.52
CA ALA A 165 -19.30 0.78 14.28
C ALA A 165 -19.39 1.25 15.75
N ASP A 166 -18.37 1.92 16.27
CA ASP A 166 -18.32 2.37 17.65
C ASP A 166 -19.32 3.51 17.90
N PRO A 167 -20.03 3.53 19.03
CA PRO A 167 -20.88 4.67 19.42
C PRO A 167 -20.14 6.00 19.41
N LYS A 168 -18.84 6.01 19.70
CA LYS A 168 -18.00 7.23 19.67
C LYS A 168 -17.73 7.77 18.26
N PHE A 169 -18.06 7.02 17.21
CA PHE A 169 -18.06 7.56 15.85
C PHE A 169 -19.30 8.45 15.65
N SER A 170 -19.28 9.61 16.28
CA SER A 170 -20.34 10.58 16.24
C SER A 170 -19.77 12.00 16.37
N LYS A 171 -20.57 13.00 15.98
CA LYS A 171 -20.16 14.41 16.02
C LYS A 171 -19.83 14.88 17.44
N GLU A 172 -20.47 14.30 18.46
CA GLU A 172 -20.30 14.63 19.88
C GLU A 172 -18.90 14.29 20.39
N TYR A 173 -18.22 13.32 19.78
CA TYR A 173 -16.85 12.94 20.14
C TYR A 173 -15.83 13.45 19.13
N ILE A 174 -16.12 13.36 17.83
CA ILE A 174 -15.18 13.71 16.77
C ILE A 174 -14.96 15.23 16.70
N LEU A 175 -15.99 16.07 16.77
CA LEU A 175 -15.81 17.53 16.65
C LEU A 175 -14.99 18.14 17.81
N PRO A 176 -15.23 17.77 19.09
CA PRO A 176 -14.37 18.24 20.17
C PRO A 176 -12.92 17.79 20.02
N GLU A 177 -12.69 16.57 19.54
CA GLU A 177 -11.33 16.07 19.30
C GLU A 177 -10.64 16.82 18.17
N ILE A 178 -11.35 17.15 17.09
CA ILE A 178 -10.83 18.00 16.02
C ILE A 178 -10.41 19.37 16.58
N ALA A 179 -11.26 20.00 17.39
CA ALA A 179 -10.94 21.28 18.02
C ALA A 179 -9.72 21.17 18.95
N ARG A 180 -9.61 20.08 19.72
CA ARG A 180 -8.45 19.81 20.61
C ARG A 180 -7.15 19.68 19.83
N GLN A 181 -7.20 19.11 18.62
CA GLN A 181 -6.04 19.00 17.73
C GLN A 181 -5.74 20.28 16.91
N GLY A 182 -6.43 21.40 17.21
CA GLY A 182 -6.21 22.68 16.54
C GLY A 182 -6.96 22.85 15.22
N GLY A 183 -8.01 22.05 14.97
CA GLY A 183 -8.86 22.19 13.79
C GLY A 183 -9.71 23.47 13.83
N ASP A 184 -9.38 24.42 12.96
CA ASP A 184 -10.12 25.68 12.80
C ASP A 184 -11.22 25.53 11.74
N LEU A 185 -12.33 24.89 12.13
CA LEU A 185 -13.49 24.70 11.25
C LEU A 185 -14.35 25.96 11.23
N ASP A 186 -14.65 26.47 10.03
CA ASP A 186 -15.58 27.59 9.88
C ASP A 186 -17.00 27.24 10.35
N LEU A 187 -17.87 28.24 10.48
CA LEU A 187 -19.21 28.03 11.02
C LEU A 187 -20.00 26.99 10.20
N LEU A 188 -19.88 26.99 8.87
CA LEU A 188 -20.58 26.06 7.99
C LEU A 188 -20.01 24.63 8.15
N ASP A 189 -18.70 24.49 8.23
CA ASP A 189 -18.03 23.21 8.43
C ASP A 189 -18.39 22.58 9.77
N ARG A 190 -18.34 23.38 10.84
CA ARG A 190 -18.62 22.93 12.20
C ARG A 190 -20.09 22.58 12.42
N THR A 191 -21.01 23.33 11.82
CA THR A 191 -22.45 23.15 12.07
C THR A 191 -23.15 22.21 11.10
N LEU A 192 -22.64 22.07 9.87
CA LEU A 192 -23.29 21.30 8.82
C LEU A 192 -22.36 20.28 8.17
N VAL A 193 -21.25 20.71 7.57
CA VAL A 193 -20.45 19.85 6.67
C VAL A 193 -19.87 18.65 7.40
N TYR A 194 -19.19 18.85 8.54
CA TYR A 194 -18.62 17.75 9.31
C TYR A 194 -19.68 16.87 9.99
N PRO A 195 -20.72 17.40 10.66
CA PRO A 195 -21.81 16.58 11.17
C PRO A 195 -22.44 15.67 10.11
N VAL A 196 -22.72 16.21 8.92
CA VAL A 196 -23.28 15.44 7.80
C VAL A 196 -22.26 14.44 7.26
N ALA A 197 -21.00 14.82 7.11
CA ALA A 197 -19.94 13.91 6.67
C ALA A 197 -19.77 12.73 7.63
N ILE A 198 -19.76 12.96 8.95
CA ILE A 198 -19.66 11.90 9.96
C ILE A 198 -20.85 10.93 9.84
N ALA A 199 -22.07 11.44 9.70
CA ALA A 199 -23.26 10.61 9.55
C ALA A 199 -23.20 9.76 8.27
N ILE A 200 -22.92 10.38 7.11
CA ILE A 200 -22.80 9.68 5.83
C ILE A 200 -21.70 8.62 5.87
N MET A 201 -20.55 8.95 6.46
CA MET A 201 -19.44 8.01 6.57
C MET A 201 -19.80 6.81 7.44
N ARG A 202 -20.43 7.05 8.59
CA ARG A 202 -20.88 5.96 9.46
C ARG A 202 -21.81 5.02 8.71
N ASP A 203 -22.82 5.57 8.06
CA ASP A 203 -23.82 4.79 7.31
C ASP A 203 -23.17 4.03 6.15
N ARG A 204 -22.26 4.67 5.39
CA ARG A 204 -21.54 4.02 4.28
C ARG A 204 -20.64 2.89 4.75
N VAL A 205 -19.84 3.11 5.81
CA VAL A 205 -18.94 2.08 6.33
C VAL A 205 -19.73 0.91 6.91
N LEU A 206 -20.83 1.18 7.63
CA LEU A 206 -21.72 0.14 8.14
C LEU A 206 -22.43 -0.63 7.03
N ALA A 207 -22.87 0.05 5.96
CA ALA A 207 -23.44 -0.61 4.78
C ALA A 207 -22.41 -1.50 4.06
N LEU A 208 -21.13 -1.12 4.08
CA LEU A 208 -20.04 -1.91 3.52
C LEU A 208 -19.58 -3.04 4.45
N ALA A 209 -19.80 -2.95 5.76
CA ALA A 209 -19.31 -3.92 6.74
C ALA A 209 -19.74 -5.36 6.40
N GLY A 210 -20.98 -5.57 5.97
CA GLY A 210 -21.47 -6.89 5.54
C GLY A 210 -20.73 -7.45 4.32
N ARG A 211 -20.26 -6.60 3.41
CA ARG A 211 -19.45 -7.01 2.25
C ARG A 211 -18.02 -7.38 2.61
N PHE A 212 -17.51 -6.84 3.72
CA PHE A 212 -16.16 -7.06 4.22
C PHE A 212 -16.09 -8.03 5.42
N ASP A 213 -17.22 -8.66 5.79
CA ASP A 213 -17.30 -9.65 6.87
C ASP A 213 -16.28 -10.79 6.73
N TRP A 214 -15.90 -11.15 5.49
CA TRP A 214 -14.86 -12.14 5.21
C TRP A 214 -13.48 -11.73 5.76
N VAL A 215 -13.14 -10.45 5.79
CA VAL A 215 -11.83 -9.96 6.30
C VAL A 215 -11.70 -10.34 7.78
N PHE A 216 -12.78 -10.15 8.54
CA PHE A 216 -12.83 -10.48 9.97
C PHE A 216 -12.82 -11.99 10.24
N LYS A 217 -13.26 -12.79 9.27
CA LYS A 217 -13.29 -14.26 9.36
C LYS A 217 -11.98 -14.92 8.97
N GLN A 218 -11.14 -14.23 8.18
CA GLN A 218 -9.84 -14.73 7.80
C GLN A 218 -8.84 -14.73 8.96
N LYS A 219 -7.81 -15.56 8.82
CA LYS A 219 -6.68 -15.54 9.74
C LYS A 219 -5.91 -14.23 9.61
N GLU A 220 -5.18 -13.87 10.68
CA GLU A 220 -4.34 -12.67 10.66
C GLU A 220 -3.29 -12.73 9.54
N TRP A 221 -3.29 -11.71 8.67
CA TRP A 221 -2.28 -11.58 7.62
C TRP A 221 -0.94 -11.10 8.19
N GLY A 222 -0.94 -10.33 9.27
CA GLY A 222 0.28 -9.73 9.81
C GLY A 222 0.96 -8.70 8.87
N PRO A 223 2.01 -8.02 9.36
CA PRO A 223 2.65 -6.92 8.64
C PRO A 223 3.33 -7.31 7.33
N GLY A 224 3.27 -6.41 6.35
CA GLY A 224 3.89 -6.53 5.03
C GLY A 224 3.12 -7.38 4.01
N ARG A 225 1.88 -7.74 4.33
CA ARG A 225 1.07 -8.64 3.50
C ARG A 225 -0.35 -8.15 3.28
N VAL A 226 -0.95 -8.64 2.20
CA VAL A 226 -2.35 -8.38 1.86
C VAL A 226 -2.97 -9.57 1.13
N ASP A 227 -4.25 -9.87 1.40
CA ASP A 227 -5.05 -10.72 0.52
C ASP A 227 -5.55 -9.88 -0.66
N THR A 228 -4.74 -9.83 -1.72
CA THR A 228 -4.97 -8.95 -2.88
C THR A 228 -6.31 -9.24 -3.58
N PHE A 229 -6.64 -10.51 -3.74
CA PHE A 229 -7.66 -10.93 -4.69
C PHE A 229 -9.04 -11.03 -4.07
N ASN A 230 -9.15 -11.39 -2.79
CA ASN A 230 -10.45 -11.37 -2.13
C ASN A 230 -10.96 -9.95 -1.92
N SER A 231 -10.09 -8.96 -1.66
CA SER A 231 -10.48 -7.55 -1.68
C SER A 231 -11.00 -7.11 -3.05
N ALA A 232 -10.38 -7.56 -4.15
CA ALA A 232 -10.89 -7.30 -5.50
C ALA A 232 -12.26 -7.97 -5.78
N LYS A 233 -12.44 -9.22 -5.35
CA LYS A 233 -13.71 -9.97 -5.50
C LYS A 233 -14.90 -9.28 -4.85
N VAL A 234 -14.70 -8.62 -3.70
CA VAL A 234 -15.75 -7.80 -3.05
C VAL A 234 -16.22 -6.69 -3.98
N ILE A 235 -15.29 -6.02 -4.64
CA ILE A 235 -15.59 -4.89 -5.52
C ILE A 235 -16.34 -5.38 -6.77
N PHE A 236 -15.98 -6.56 -7.28
CA PHE A 236 -16.71 -7.25 -8.35
C PHE A 236 -17.99 -7.97 -7.89
N ASN A 237 -18.42 -7.76 -6.64
CA ASN A 237 -19.66 -8.30 -6.09
C ASN A 237 -19.74 -9.84 -6.16
N PHE A 238 -18.61 -10.52 -5.96
CA PHE A 238 -18.58 -11.97 -5.85
C PHE A 238 -19.37 -12.42 -4.61
N PRO A 239 -20.03 -13.60 -4.66
CA PRO A 239 -20.71 -14.17 -3.51
C PRO A 239 -19.67 -14.73 -2.52
N MET A 240 -19.08 -13.85 -1.69
CA MET A 240 -17.98 -14.20 -0.78
C MET A 240 -18.28 -15.41 0.12
N ALA A 241 -19.53 -15.57 0.56
CA ALA A 241 -19.98 -16.70 1.39
C ALA A 241 -19.98 -18.06 0.67
N HIS A 242 -19.89 -18.06 -0.66
CA HIS A 242 -19.90 -19.26 -1.52
C HIS A 242 -18.57 -19.47 -2.25
N LEU A 243 -17.53 -18.71 -1.91
CA LEU A 243 -16.20 -18.97 -2.43
C LEU A 243 -15.71 -20.34 -1.95
N ASP A 244 -14.95 -21.01 -2.80
CA ASP A 244 -14.24 -22.22 -2.40
C ASP A 244 -13.30 -21.86 -1.24
N PRO A 245 -13.32 -22.59 -0.10
CA PRO A 245 -12.45 -22.31 1.04
C PRO A 245 -10.95 -22.27 0.69
N LYS A 246 -10.53 -22.88 -0.42
CA LYS A 246 -9.13 -22.79 -0.91
C LYS A 246 -8.74 -21.39 -1.37
N GLU A 247 -9.71 -20.57 -1.76
CA GLU A 247 -9.49 -19.20 -2.24
C GLU A 247 -9.34 -18.18 -1.11
N LEU A 248 -9.63 -18.57 0.14
CA LEU A 248 -9.46 -17.75 1.33
C LEU A 248 -8.09 -18.00 1.99
N ASP A 249 -7.73 -17.12 2.93
CA ASP A 249 -6.45 -17.14 3.64
C ASP A 249 -5.27 -17.17 2.67
N ALA A 250 -5.25 -16.20 1.74
CA ALA A 250 -4.27 -16.13 0.66
C ALA A 250 -3.38 -14.85 0.70
N PRO A 251 -2.87 -14.42 1.88
CA PRO A 251 -2.07 -13.20 1.96
C PRO A 251 -0.74 -13.36 1.21
N ALA A 252 -0.39 -12.35 0.44
CA ALA A 252 0.89 -12.26 -0.25
C ALA A 252 1.69 -11.06 0.24
N ASP A 253 3.01 -11.17 0.17
CA ASP A 253 3.94 -10.09 0.52
C ASP A 253 3.87 -8.95 -0.50
N PHE A 254 4.08 -7.72 -0.06
CA PHE A 254 4.15 -6.59 -0.99
C PHE A 254 5.40 -6.72 -1.90
N PRO A 255 5.30 -6.52 -3.22
CA PRO A 255 6.47 -6.56 -4.09
C PRO A 255 7.31 -5.27 -4.00
N SER A 256 8.57 -5.32 -4.44
CA SER A 256 9.38 -4.12 -4.64
C SER A 256 9.02 -3.40 -5.96
N LEU A 257 9.30 -2.09 -6.03
CA LEU A 257 8.99 -1.24 -7.18
C LEU A 257 10.20 -0.79 -8.01
N TRP A 258 11.42 -1.19 -7.66
CA TRP A 258 12.60 -0.73 -8.38
C TRP A 258 12.70 -1.32 -9.78
N ARG A 259 13.45 -0.66 -10.67
CA ARG A 259 13.85 -1.18 -11.98
C ARG A 259 12.67 -1.71 -12.81
N GLN A 260 11.61 -0.93 -12.94
CA GLN A 260 10.43 -1.36 -13.73
C GLN A 260 10.72 -1.35 -15.24
N ARG A 261 11.67 -0.54 -15.72
CA ARG A 261 12.08 -0.55 -17.12
C ARG A 261 12.57 -1.92 -17.55
N GLN A 262 13.45 -2.54 -16.78
CA GLN A 262 13.98 -3.88 -17.08
C GLN A 262 12.91 -4.99 -17.01
N ARG A 263 11.75 -4.73 -16.40
CA ARG A 263 10.61 -5.67 -16.39
C ARG A 263 9.73 -5.55 -17.63
N LYS A 264 9.91 -4.46 -18.38
CA LYS A 264 9.18 -4.12 -19.61
C LYS A 264 10.05 -4.33 -20.86
N GLU A 265 11.31 -3.93 -20.78
CA GLU A 265 12.26 -3.85 -21.89
C GLU A 265 13.52 -4.68 -21.59
N PRO A 266 14.11 -5.38 -22.58
CA PRO A 266 13.66 -5.50 -23.96
C PRO A 266 12.52 -6.53 -24.14
N LYS A 267 12.23 -7.33 -23.11
CA LYS A 267 11.18 -8.36 -23.12
C LYS A 267 10.29 -8.18 -21.90
N GLU A 268 8.98 -8.20 -22.11
CA GLU A 268 8.00 -8.15 -21.03
C GLU A 268 8.09 -9.39 -20.15
N MET A 269 8.09 -9.17 -18.83
CA MET A 269 8.00 -10.21 -17.82
C MET A 269 6.54 -10.52 -17.47
N GLN A 270 6.30 -11.71 -16.92
CA GLN A 270 5.08 -12.02 -16.20
C GLN A 270 5.15 -11.42 -14.78
N LEU A 271 4.29 -10.44 -14.53
CA LEU A 271 4.26 -9.57 -13.36
C LEU A 271 3.26 -10.09 -12.31
N HIS A 272 3.33 -9.49 -11.11
CA HIS A 272 2.79 -10.05 -9.87
C HIS A 272 3.44 -11.39 -9.50
N TRP A 273 3.24 -11.85 -8.27
CA TRP A 273 3.83 -13.12 -7.82
C TRP A 273 3.41 -14.31 -8.68
N ASP A 274 2.17 -14.32 -9.14
CA ASP A 274 1.53 -15.37 -9.93
C ASP A 274 1.68 -15.16 -11.45
N GLY A 275 2.42 -14.13 -11.89
CA GLY A 275 2.67 -13.91 -13.32
C GLY A 275 1.40 -13.60 -14.13
N ASN A 276 0.37 -13.06 -13.48
CA ASN A 276 -0.97 -12.96 -14.02
C ASN A 276 -1.20 -11.77 -14.95
N ASN A 277 -0.18 -10.95 -15.22
CA ASN A 277 -0.23 -9.80 -16.11
C ASN A 277 1.15 -9.58 -16.75
N THR A 278 1.24 -9.07 -17.98
CA THR A 278 2.55 -8.79 -18.64
C THR A 278 2.84 -7.32 -18.86
N THR A 279 1.91 -6.42 -18.50
CA THR A 279 1.99 -5.00 -18.80
C THR A 279 2.14 -4.18 -17.51
N VAL A 280 3.26 -3.47 -17.38
CA VAL A 280 3.59 -2.67 -16.19
C VAL A 280 2.52 -1.61 -15.93
N GLU A 281 2.04 -0.95 -16.97
CA GLU A 281 1.02 0.12 -16.89
C GLU A 281 -0.36 -0.42 -16.50
N GLU A 282 -0.73 -1.62 -16.94
CA GLU A 282 -1.98 -2.28 -16.57
C GLU A 282 -1.94 -2.71 -15.10
N ARG A 283 -0.83 -3.35 -14.70
CA ARG A 283 -0.54 -3.73 -13.32
C ARG A 283 -0.60 -2.53 -12.36
N ASN A 284 0.01 -1.39 -12.73
CA ASN A 284 0.01 -0.20 -11.89
C ASN A 284 -1.41 0.38 -11.69
N LYS A 285 -2.24 0.39 -12.75
CA LYS A 285 -3.65 0.80 -12.63
C LYS A 285 -4.46 -0.17 -11.76
N SER A 286 -4.18 -1.47 -11.85
CA SER A 286 -4.81 -2.46 -10.97
C SER A 286 -4.37 -2.28 -9.51
N ALA A 287 -3.12 -1.89 -9.26
CA ALA A 287 -2.65 -1.58 -7.92
C ALA A 287 -3.31 -0.30 -7.37
N ALA A 288 -3.45 0.74 -8.21
CA ALA A 288 -4.16 1.97 -7.83
C ALA A 288 -5.64 1.73 -7.51
N PHE A 289 -6.27 0.74 -8.17
CA PHE A 289 -7.62 0.28 -7.83
C PHE A 289 -7.69 -0.27 -6.40
N GLY A 290 -6.66 -1.01 -5.98
CA GLY A 290 -6.49 -1.45 -4.58
C GLY A 290 -6.33 -0.29 -3.58
N THR A 291 -5.89 0.89 -4.03
CA THR A 291 -5.86 2.13 -3.22
C THR A 291 -7.15 2.96 -3.37
N GLY A 292 -8.29 2.31 -3.59
CA GLY A 292 -9.62 2.95 -3.56
C GLY A 292 -9.98 3.78 -4.78
N THR A 293 -9.19 3.75 -5.85
CA THR A 293 -9.53 4.45 -7.10
C THR A 293 -10.48 3.61 -7.95
N THR A 294 -11.29 4.26 -8.78
CA THR A 294 -12.24 3.61 -9.70
C THR A 294 -12.02 4.12 -11.13
N PRO A 295 -12.57 3.46 -12.17
CA PRO A 295 -12.48 3.96 -13.54
C PRO A 295 -12.81 5.45 -13.75
N PRO A 296 -13.85 6.03 -13.13
CA PRO A 296 -14.12 7.46 -13.26
C PRO A 296 -13.21 8.37 -12.41
N THR A 297 -12.60 7.87 -11.33
CA THR A 297 -11.87 8.70 -10.36
C THR A 297 -10.34 8.57 -10.44
N ILE A 298 -9.83 7.68 -11.28
CA ILE A 298 -8.39 7.44 -11.42
C ILE A 298 -7.63 8.68 -11.91
N ASP A 299 -6.60 9.08 -11.16
CA ASP A 299 -5.73 10.19 -11.56
C ASP A 299 -4.56 9.71 -12.41
N LEU A 300 -4.82 9.51 -13.70
CA LEU A 300 -3.82 9.01 -14.65
C LEU A 300 -2.58 9.91 -14.76
N ALA A 301 -2.75 11.22 -14.67
CA ALA A 301 -1.65 12.16 -14.78
C ALA A 301 -0.65 11.96 -13.63
N ARG A 302 -1.16 11.79 -12.40
CA ARG A 302 -0.33 11.62 -11.21
C ARG A 302 0.19 10.21 -11.05
N ILE A 303 -0.56 9.20 -11.48
CA ILE A 303 -0.04 7.83 -11.58
C ILE A 303 1.12 7.79 -12.56
N LYS A 304 1.01 8.42 -13.74
CA LYS A 304 2.10 8.49 -14.73
C LYS A 304 3.39 9.10 -14.16
N ARG A 305 3.30 10.04 -13.22
CA ARG A 305 4.47 10.60 -12.53
C ARG A 305 5.16 9.58 -11.63
N VAL A 306 4.38 8.76 -10.91
CA VAL A 306 4.92 7.63 -10.14
C VAL A 306 5.54 6.61 -11.07
N GLU A 307 4.86 6.24 -12.16
CA GLU A 307 5.37 5.32 -13.19
C GLU A 307 6.72 5.79 -13.72
N ALA A 308 6.82 7.06 -14.13
CA ALA A 308 8.06 7.63 -14.66
C ALA A 308 9.24 7.52 -13.68
N TRP A 309 8.99 7.66 -12.37
CA TRP A 309 10.03 7.51 -11.35
C TRP A 309 10.44 6.05 -11.14
N ILE A 310 9.48 5.13 -10.97
CA ILE A 310 9.78 3.73 -10.66
C ILE A 310 10.40 2.96 -11.84
N MET A 311 10.29 3.47 -13.07
CA MET A 311 10.96 2.89 -14.24
C MET A 311 12.45 2.69 -13.99
N ASP A 312 13.12 3.68 -13.42
CA ASP A 312 14.57 3.70 -13.27
C ASP A 312 15.04 3.81 -11.81
N ALA A 313 14.12 3.90 -10.85
CA ALA A 313 14.45 3.88 -9.43
C ALA A 313 15.24 2.62 -9.06
N THR A 314 16.34 2.78 -8.31
CA THR A 314 17.21 1.69 -7.86
C THR A 314 17.16 1.54 -6.34
N PRO A 315 17.29 0.31 -5.81
CA PRO A 315 17.43 0.10 -4.37
C PRO A 315 18.78 0.64 -3.88
N PRO A 316 18.89 1.01 -2.59
CA PRO A 316 20.19 1.26 -1.99
C PRO A 316 20.99 -0.04 -1.84
N SER A 317 22.31 0.07 -1.83
CA SER A 317 23.19 -1.09 -1.73
C SER A 317 23.26 -1.59 -0.29
N PHE A 318 23.37 -2.90 -0.09
CA PHE A 318 23.69 -3.46 1.23
C PHE A 318 24.97 -2.85 1.80
N GLY A 319 25.95 -2.57 0.93
CA GLY A 319 27.23 -1.96 1.28
C GLY A 319 27.14 -0.56 1.88
N ASP A 320 26.02 0.15 1.66
CA ASP A 320 25.77 1.47 2.24
C ASP A 320 25.40 1.38 3.74
N PHE A 321 24.98 0.19 4.20
CA PHE A 321 24.51 -0.07 5.56
C PHE A 321 25.40 -1.02 6.35
N PHE A 322 26.02 -1.99 5.68
CA PHE A 322 26.77 -3.08 6.30
C PHE A 322 27.98 -3.48 5.45
N PRO A 323 29.06 -4.01 6.06
CA PRO A 323 30.22 -4.48 5.30
C PRO A 323 29.91 -5.72 4.46
N VAL A 324 30.58 -5.84 3.32
CA VAL A 324 30.56 -7.02 2.43
C VAL A 324 31.97 -7.60 2.31
N ASP A 325 32.13 -8.89 2.64
CA ASP A 325 33.36 -9.63 2.40
C ASP A 325 33.46 -10.00 0.91
N ARG A 326 34.23 -9.18 0.17
CA ARG A 326 34.44 -9.36 -1.26
C ARG A 326 35.14 -10.67 -1.63
N LYS A 327 36.02 -11.19 -0.77
CA LYS A 327 36.72 -12.46 -1.04
C LYS A 327 35.78 -13.64 -0.92
N LEU A 328 34.90 -13.61 0.09
CA LEU A 328 33.89 -14.63 0.28
C LEU A 328 32.78 -14.53 -0.79
N ALA A 329 32.33 -13.32 -1.13
CA ALA A 329 31.40 -13.09 -2.24
C ALA A 329 31.94 -13.63 -3.57
N ALA A 330 33.23 -13.47 -3.86
CA ALA A 330 33.85 -14.02 -5.06
C ALA A 330 33.80 -15.56 -5.12
N LYS A 331 33.79 -16.26 -3.96
CA LYS A 331 33.56 -17.71 -3.89
C LYS A 331 32.10 -18.09 -4.12
N GLY A 332 31.15 -17.22 -3.74
CA GLY A 332 29.72 -17.42 -3.95
C GLY A 332 29.26 -17.17 -5.39
N ALA A 333 29.94 -16.30 -6.12
CA ALA A 333 29.60 -15.96 -7.51
C ALA A 333 29.44 -17.17 -8.45
N PRO A 334 30.39 -18.12 -8.55
CA PRO A 334 30.22 -19.30 -9.41
C PRO A 334 29.07 -20.21 -8.96
N ILE A 335 28.79 -20.29 -7.65
CA ILE A 335 27.66 -21.06 -7.11
C ILE A 335 26.35 -20.41 -7.57
N TYR A 336 26.22 -19.09 -7.42
CA TYR A 336 25.04 -18.37 -7.90
C TYR A 336 24.83 -18.57 -9.41
N GLN A 337 25.91 -18.46 -10.18
CA GLN A 337 25.86 -18.65 -11.63
C GLN A 337 25.32 -20.04 -12.00
N GLN A 338 25.72 -21.07 -11.27
CA GLN A 338 25.31 -22.44 -11.52
C GLN A 338 23.85 -22.71 -11.15
N TYR A 339 23.37 -22.20 -10.01
CA TYR A 339 22.08 -22.62 -9.43
C TYR A 339 20.96 -21.59 -9.58
N CYS A 340 21.28 -20.30 -9.71
CA CYS A 340 20.30 -19.22 -9.53
C CYS A 340 20.13 -18.35 -10.77
N ALA A 341 21.22 -18.05 -11.50
CA ALA A 341 21.24 -17.02 -12.53
C ALA A 341 20.25 -17.25 -13.68
N ALA A 342 19.96 -18.52 -14.04
CA ALA A 342 18.99 -18.81 -15.09
C ALA A 342 17.56 -18.35 -14.74
N CYS A 343 17.17 -18.44 -13.46
CA CYS A 343 15.83 -18.04 -13.00
C CYS A 343 15.78 -16.57 -12.56
N HIS A 344 16.87 -16.05 -12.00
CA HIS A 344 16.87 -14.76 -11.31
C HIS A 344 17.66 -13.65 -12.01
N GLY A 345 18.45 -14.00 -13.03
CA GLY A 345 19.37 -13.10 -13.72
C GLY A 345 20.77 -13.12 -13.10
N ALA A 346 21.79 -12.58 -13.77
CA ALA A 346 23.17 -12.70 -13.32
C ALA A 346 23.52 -11.79 -12.10
N SER A 347 22.71 -10.78 -11.83
CA SER A 347 22.94 -9.80 -10.75
C SER A 347 21.62 -9.13 -10.32
N GLY A 348 21.68 -8.25 -9.30
CA GLY A 348 20.54 -7.41 -8.90
C GLY A 348 20.12 -6.36 -9.94
N SER A 349 20.81 -6.27 -11.08
CA SER A 349 20.49 -5.35 -12.17
C SER A 349 20.39 -6.01 -13.55
N ASP A 350 20.71 -7.29 -13.68
CA ASP A 350 20.57 -8.06 -14.92
C ASP A 350 19.33 -8.95 -14.86
N PHE A 351 18.36 -8.70 -15.75
CA PHE A 351 17.09 -9.45 -15.81
C PHE A 351 16.98 -10.29 -17.08
N THR A 352 18.12 -10.70 -17.67
CA THR A 352 18.15 -11.38 -18.99
C THR A 352 18.25 -12.90 -18.93
N GLY A 353 18.30 -13.50 -17.74
CA GLY A 353 18.36 -14.96 -17.57
C GLY A 353 17.18 -15.69 -18.23
N GLU A 354 17.42 -16.96 -18.62
CA GLU A 354 16.51 -17.76 -19.46
C GLU A 354 15.06 -17.79 -18.98
N TYR A 355 14.84 -17.92 -17.66
CA TYR A 355 13.52 -18.04 -17.03
C TYR A 355 13.13 -16.81 -16.20
N VAL A 356 13.90 -15.72 -16.30
CA VAL A 356 13.64 -14.50 -15.52
C VAL A 356 12.30 -13.90 -15.91
N GLY A 357 11.46 -13.64 -14.92
CA GLY A 357 10.11 -13.12 -15.13
C GLY A 357 9.15 -14.13 -15.75
N GLN A 358 9.49 -15.41 -15.82
CA GLN A 358 8.59 -16.46 -16.31
C GLN A 358 8.01 -17.25 -15.14
N VAL A 359 6.78 -17.74 -15.32
CA VAL A 359 6.06 -18.57 -14.37
C VAL A 359 6.67 -19.96 -14.33
N VAL A 360 7.13 -20.36 -13.15
CA VAL A 360 7.46 -21.74 -12.83
C VAL A 360 6.20 -22.44 -12.34
N PRO A 361 5.79 -23.57 -12.96
CA PRO A 361 4.63 -24.33 -12.52
C PRO A 361 4.68 -24.67 -11.03
N LEU A 362 3.54 -24.59 -10.36
CA LEU A 362 3.43 -24.86 -8.92
C LEU A 362 3.98 -26.24 -8.53
N THR A 363 3.79 -27.25 -9.39
CA THR A 363 4.30 -28.61 -9.20
C THR A 363 5.83 -28.71 -9.23
N LYS A 364 6.51 -27.71 -9.79
CA LYS A 364 7.98 -27.60 -9.79
C LYS A 364 8.48 -26.75 -8.64
N ILE A 365 7.92 -25.54 -8.46
CA ILE A 365 8.40 -24.61 -7.43
C ILE A 365 7.98 -25.02 -6.01
N GLY A 366 6.86 -25.72 -5.85
CA GLY A 366 6.43 -26.35 -4.59
C GLY A 366 6.05 -25.40 -3.46
N THR A 367 5.97 -24.10 -3.70
CA THR A 367 5.60 -23.09 -2.69
C THR A 367 4.10 -23.12 -2.36
N ASP A 368 3.67 -22.40 -1.31
CA ASP A 368 2.26 -22.35 -0.89
C ASP A 368 1.33 -21.97 -2.07
N ARG A 369 0.20 -22.66 -2.19
CA ARG A 369 -0.71 -22.55 -3.34
C ARG A 369 -1.83 -21.53 -3.18
N ARG A 370 -2.07 -21.00 -1.98
CA ARG A 370 -3.28 -20.23 -1.65
C ARG A 370 -3.43 -18.97 -2.47
N ARG A 371 -2.35 -18.22 -2.69
CA ARG A 371 -2.38 -17.05 -3.58
C ARG A 371 -2.84 -17.43 -4.98
N LEU A 372 -2.24 -18.48 -5.55
CA LEU A 372 -2.63 -18.96 -6.86
C LEU A 372 -4.10 -19.37 -6.86
N ASP A 373 -4.56 -20.16 -5.90
CA ASP A 373 -5.95 -20.60 -5.83
C ASP A 373 -6.94 -19.42 -5.72
N SER A 374 -6.62 -18.40 -4.93
CA SER A 374 -7.44 -17.20 -4.77
C SER A 374 -7.61 -16.40 -6.07
N TYR A 375 -6.62 -16.41 -6.95
CA TYR A 375 -6.76 -15.84 -8.28
C TYR A 375 -7.47 -16.82 -9.22
N SER A 376 -8.80 -16.78 -9.30
CA SER A 376 -9.58 -17.70 -10.14
C SER A 376 -9.69 -17.22 -11.60
N TYR A 377 -10.03 -18.12 -12.52
CA TYR A 377 -10.34 -17.75 -13.91
C TYR A 377 -11.48 -16.72 -13.97
N THR A 378 -12.53 -16.92 -13.16
CA THR A 378 -13.66 -15.98 -13.07
C THR A 378 -13.20 -14.59 -12.62
N LEU A 379 -12.28 -14.49 -11.66
CA LEU A 379 -11.72 -13.19 -11.27
C LEU A 379 -10.95 -12.53 -12.41
N ALA A 380 -10.10 -13.27 -13.13
CA ALA A 380 -9.36 -12.75 -14.28
C ALA A 380 -10.30 -12.19 -15.37
N VAL A 381 -11.39 -12.91 -15.69
CA VAL A 381 -12.41 -12.45 -16.65
C VAL A 381 -13.11 -11.18 -16.16
N ASN A 382 -13.46 -11.09 -14.87
CA ASN A 382 -14.07 -9.87 -14.30
C ASN A 382 -13.10 -8.69 -14.30
N GLN A 383 -11.80 -8.91 -14.07
CA GLN A 383 -10.82 -7.83 -14.18
C GLN A 383 -10.73 -7.25 -15.59
N ALA A 384 -10.91 -8.07 -16.63
CA ALA A 384 -10.96 -7.59 -18.02
C ALA A 384 -12.20 -6.71 -18.33
N THR A 385 -13.18 -6.62 -17.41
CA THR A 385 -14.29 -5.66 -17.51
C THR A 385 -13.98 -4.31 -16.86
N LEU A 386 -12.91 -4.22 -16.04
CA LEU A 386 -12.45 -2.92 -15.56
C LEU A 386 -12.01 -2.05 -16.73
N TYR A 387 -12.36 -0.77 -16.64
CA TYR A 387 -12.08 0.22 -17.67
C TYR A 387 -12.66 -0.14 -19.05
N ALA A 388 -13.71 -0.97 -19.11
CA ALA A 388 -14.49 -1.14 -20.32
C ALA A 388 -15.02 0.23 -20.79
N GLY A 389 -14.75 0.58 -22.04
CA GLY A 389 -15.07 1.90 -22.61
C GLY A 389 -13.96 2.95 -22.51
N TYR A 390 -12.83 2.64 -21.87
CA TYR A 390 -11.65 3.51 -21.83
C TYR A 390 -10.51 2.98 -22.71
N PRO A 391 -9.63 3.86 -23.25
CA PRO A 391 -8.46 3.43 -24.04
C PRO A 391 -7.46 2.55 -23.28
N TRP A 392 -7.51 2.57 -21.94
CA TRP A 392 -6.64 1.80 -21.05
C TRP A 392 -7.37 0.60 -20.42
N ARG A 393 -8.34 0.01 -21.13
CA ARG A 393 -8.99 -1.24 -20.73
C ARG A 393 -7.96 -2.33 -20.45
N PHE A 394 -8.22 -3.13 -19.42
CA PHE A 394 -7.39 -4.28 -19.09
C PHE A 394 -7.56 -5.41 -20.12
N THR A 395 -6.44 -5.89 -20.68
CA THR A 395 -6.42 -6.96 -21.69
C THR A 395 -5.34 -8.02 -21.44
N HIS A 396 -4.47 -7.83 -20.46
CA HIS A 396 -3.31 -8.70 -20.23
C HIS A 396 -3.44 -9.58 -18.97
N PHE A 397 -4.51 -9.43 -18.18
CA PHE A 397 -4.77 -10.32 -17.05
C PHE A 397 -5.12 -11.75 -17.50
N THR A 398 -4.39 -12.74 -16.97
CA THR A 398 -4.58 -14.15 -17.26
C THR A 398 -4.35 -15.04 -16.05
N LYS A 399 -5.11 -16.13 -15.95
CA LYS A 399 -4.89 -17.16 -14.95
C LYS A 399 -3.71 -18.04 -15.36
N THR A 400 -2.70 -18.12 -14.49
CA THR A 400 -1.53 -18.99 -14.66
C THR A 400 -1.61 -20.24 -13.78
N HIS A 401 -0.53 -21.03 -13.76
CA HIS A 401 -0.42 -22.29 -13.03
C HIS A 401 0.79 -22.34 -12.06
N GLY A 402 1.29 -21.18 -11.63
CA GLY A 402 2.49 -21.13 -10.80
C GLY A 402 2.88 -19.72 -10.37
N TYR A 403 4.17 -19.52 -10.08
CA TYR A 403 4.70 -18.24 -9.64
C TYR A 403 5.84 -17.77 -10.53
N ALA A 404 5.88 -16.47 -10.80
CA ALA A 404 6.89 -15.84 -11.64
C ALA A 404 8.25 -15.78 -10.91
N ASN A 405 9.32 -16.09 -11.64
CA ASN A 405 10.68 -15.90 -11.14
C ASN A 405 11.00 -14.41 -11.07
N MET A 406 10.95 -13.85 -9.86
CA MET A 406 11.25 -12.44 -9.66
C MET A 406 12.77 -12.20 -9.80
N PRO A 407 13.20 -11.13 -10.49
CA PRO A 407 14.58 -10.68 -10.37
C PRO A 407 14.89 -10.27 -8.93
N LEU A 408 16.18 -10.21 -8.60
CA LEU A 408 16.68 -10.05 -7.23
C LEU A 408 17.19 -8.62 -6.94
N ASP A 409 16.68 -7.61 -7.63
CA ASP A 409 16.97 -6.21 -7.32
C ASP A 409 16.58 -5.88 -5.86
N GLY A 410 17.55 -5.34 -5.12
CA GLY A 410 17.34 -4.91 -3.73
C GLY A 410 17.01 -6.08 -2.82
N LEU A 411 17.54 -7.26 -3.12
CA LEU A 411 17.21 -8.53 -2.47
C LEU A 411 17.22 -8.45 -0.94
N TRP A 412 18.22 -7.78 -0.39
CA TRP A 412 18.40 -7.67 1.04
C TRP A 412 17.22 -6.93 1.72
N LEU A 413 16.53 -6.03 1.03
CA LEU A 413 15.38 -5.29 1.56
C LEU A 413 14.04 -6.02 1.43
N ARG A 414 14.04 -7.25 0.92
CA ARG A 414 12.82 -7.98 0.53
C ARG A 414 12.53 -9.16 1.43
N ALA A 415 13.16 -9.22 2.61
CA ALA A 415 12.78 -10.17 3.64
C ALA A 415 11.44 -9.76 4.28
N PRO A 416 10.61 -10.72 4.72
CA PRO A 416 10.75 -12.17 4.56
C PRO A 416 10.56 -12.66 3.10
N PHE A 417 11.13 -13.82 2.77
CA PHE A 417 11.19 -14.36 1.41
C PHE A 417 10.03 -15.32 1.08
N LEU A 418 9.93 -15.65 -0.22
CA LEU A 418 8.78 -16.26 -0.91
C LEU A 418 7.61 -15.30 -1.08
N HIS A 419 6.66 -15.64 -1.97
CA HIS A 419 5.52 -14.77 -2.31
C HIS A 419 4.60 -14.41 -1.13
N ASN A 420 4.63 -15.20 -0.05
CA ASN A 420 3.83 -15.02 1.16
C ASN A 420 4.68 -14.59 2.37
N GLY A 421 5.97 -14.32 2.17
CA GLY A 421 6.92 -13.94 3.20
C GLY A 421 7.01 -14.94 4.35
N SER A 422 7.05 -16.23 4.05
CA SER A 422 7.03 -17.33 5.02
C SER A 422 8.43 -17.78 5.48
N VAL A 423 9.50 -17.20 4.92
CA VAL A 423 10.89 -17.52 5.29
C VAL A 423 11.61 -16.25 5.75
N PRO A 424 12.06 -16.16 7.02
CA PRO A 424 12.47 -14.87 7.61
C PRO A 424 13.77 -14.28 7.04
N SER A 425 14.66 -15.10 6.49
CA SER A 425 15.97 -14.63 6.03
C SER A 425 16.47 -15.43 4.82
N LEU A 426 17.44 -14.87 4.10
CA LEU A 426 18.02 -15.51 2.92
C LEU A 426 18.79 -16.77 3.32
N ARG A 427 19.46 -16.73 4.47
CA ARG A 427 20.14 -17.90 5.03
C ARG A 427 19.15 -19.03 5.33
N ASP A 428 17.97 -18.71 5.86
CA ASP A 428 16.93 -19.71 6.13
C ASP A 428 16.28 -20.23 4.83
N LEU A 429 16.19 -19.41 3.77
CA LEU A 429 15.67 -19.84 2.45
C LEU A 429 16.53 -20.93 1.82
N LEU A 430 17.85 -20.87 2.02
CA LEU A 430 18.80 -21.88 1.58
C LEU A 430 18.81 -23.15 2.44
N GLU A 431 17.96 -23.26 3.46
CA GLU A 431 17.72 -24.54 4.13
C GLU A 431 16.54 -25.29 3.50
N PRO A 432 16.59 -26.64 3.45
CA PRO A 432 15.42 -27.45 3.10
C PRO A 432 14.22 -27.08 3.97
N ALA A 433 13.00 -27.19 3.44
CA ALA A 433 11.80 -26.70 4.14
C ALA A 433 11.65 -27.28 5.55
N ALA A 434 12.03 -28.54 5.75
CA ALA A 434 12.01 -29.22 7.05
C ALA A 434 12.91 -28.57 8.13
N LYS A 435 13.92 -27.78 7.74
CA LYS A 435 14.85 -27.07 8.64
C LYS A 435 14.56 -25.57 8.76
N ARG A 436 13.62 -25.04 7.98
CA ARG A 436 13.20 -23.63 8.06
C ARG A 436 12.42 -23.39 9.36
N PRO A 437 12.47 -22.17 9.95
CA PRO A 437 11.65 -21.84 11.10
C PRO A 437 10.17 -22.07 10.82
N ARG A 438 9.49 -22.85 11.66
CA ARG A 438 8.01 -23.03 11.62
C ARG A 438 7.26 -21.82 12.17
N ALA A 439 7.99 -20.94 12.86
CA ALA A 439 7.49 -19.85 13.65
C ALA A 439 8.56 -18.77 13.77
N PHE A 440 8.18 -17.51 13.55
CA PHE A 440 9.07 -16.35 13.71
C PHE A 440 8.24 -15.08 13.92
N PHE A 441 8.90 -13.94 14.14
CA PHE A 441 8.23 -12.65 14.35
C PHE A 441 8.45 -11.68 13.18
N ARG A 442 7.37 -11.01 12.77
CA ARG A 442 7.32 -10.01 11.69
C ARG A 442 6.97 -8.62 12.21
N GLY A 443 7.21 -7.60 11.38
CA GLY A 443 6.93 -6.19 11.70
C GLY A 443 8.10 -5.46 12.37
N ASN A 444 9.32 -5.99 12.25
CA ASN A 444 10.53 -5.35 12.77
C ASN A 444 11.27 -4.62 11.64
N ASP A 445 11.95 -3.54 11.97
CA ASP A 445 12.82 -2.79 11.06
C ASP A 445 14.32 -2.96 11.38
N VAL A 446 14.68 -3.62 12.49
CA VAL A 446 16.07 -3.97 12.80
C VAL A 446 16.54 -5.13 11.93
N TYR A 447 17.65 -4.92 11.24
CA TYR A 447 18.17 -5.85 10.26
C TYR A 447 19.24 -6.80 10.83
N ASP A 448 19.24 -8.05 10.37
CA ASP A 448 20.27 -9.06 10.63
C ASP A 448 21.15 -9.21 9.37
N PRO A 449 22.35 -8.61 9.36
CA PRO A 449 23.24 -8.65 8.19
C PRO A 449 23.93 -10.01 7.98
N VAL A 450 23.89 -10.90 8.97
CA VAL A 450 24.49 -12.25 8.87
C VAL A 450 23.52 -13.20 8.17
N LYS A 451 22.26 -13.21 8.61
CA LYS A 451 21.22 -14.02 7.98
C LYS A 451 20.64 -13.39 6.71
N VAL A 452 20.81 -12.08 6.54
CA VAL A 452 20.23 -11.26 5.47
C VAL A 452 18.70 -11.34 5.52
N GLY A 453 18.14 -10.61 6.49
CA GLY A 453 16.71 -10.37 6.68
C GLY A 453 16.47 -9.54 7.93
N PHE A 454 15.22 -9.34 8.33
CA PHE A 454 14.90 -8.64 9.58
C PHE A 454 15.04 -9.57 10.79
N VAL A 455 15.45 -9.00 11.93
CA VAL A 455 15.54 -9.73 13.20
C VAL A 455 14.15 -10.26 13.57
N SER A 456 14.02 -11.58 13.61
CA SER A 456 12.73 -12.29 13.65
C SER A 456 12.63 -13.31 14.79
N ASN A 457 13.61 -13.35 15.68
CA ASN A 457 13.67 -14.25 16.85
C ASN A 457 13.26 -13.57 18.17
N ARG A 458 12.70 -12.36 18.11
CA ARG A 458 12.26 -11.58 19.28
C ARG A 458 10.75 -11.33 19.21
N PRO A 459 10.00 -11.51 20.31
CA PRO A 459 8.55 -11.26 20.32
C PRO A 459 8.16 -9.78 20.38
N ALA A 460 9.13 -8.89 20.60
CA ALA A 460 8.92 -7.46 20.73
C ALA A 460 10.15 -6.69 20.25
N ALA A 461 9.94 -5.47 19.77
CA ALA A 461 10.97 -4.49 19.43
C ALA A 461 10.45 -3.08 19.74
N ASN A 462 11.33 -2.21 20.24
CA ASN A 462 11.02 -0.80 20.56
C ASN A 462 9.78 -0.61 21.45
N GLY A 463 9.56 -1.50 22.42
CA GLY A 463 8.41 -1.47 23.32
C GLY A 463 7.08 -1.94 22.71
N ALA A 464 7.05 -2.36 21.44
CA ALA A 464 5.88 -2.90 20.77
C ALA A 464 5.98 -4.42 20.57
N LYS A 465 4.86 -5.13 20.67
CA LYS A 465 4.77 -6.56 20.34
C LYS A 465 4.87 -6.74 18.83
N LEU A 466 5.65 -7.74 18.41
CA LEU A 466 5.77 -8.13 17.01
C LEU A 466 4.77 -9.23 16.67
N PHE A 467 4.43 -9.33 15.39
CA PHE A 467 3.47 -10.32 14.90
C PHE A 467 4.11 -11.70 14.84
N ARG A 468 3.59 -12.66 15.61
CA ARG A 468 4.03 -14.05 15.54
C ARG A 468 3.46 -14.71 14.27
N PHE A 469 4.32 -14.97 13.30
CA PHE A 469 4.01 -15.73 12.10
C PHE A 469 4.11 -17.23 12.37
N ASP A 470 3.11 -17.99 11.92
CA ASP A 470 3.07 -19.45 12.02
C ASP A 470 2.87 -20.05 10.62
N THR A 471 3.81 -20.89 10.19
CA THR A 471 3.83 -21.46 8.83
C THR A 471 2.85 -22.63 8.65
N THR A 472 2.19 -23.07 9.72
CA THR A 472 1.16 -24.13 9.68
C THR A 472 -0.23 -23.59 9.35
N VAL A 473 -0.42 -22.27 9.45
CA VAL A 473 -1.66 -21.59 9.06
C VAL A 473 -1.80 -21.63 7.53
N SER A 474 -3.04 -21.82 7.04
CA SER A 474 -3.31 -21.81 5.59
C SER A 474 -2.81 -20.52 4.95
N GLY A 475 -2.07 -20.64 3.84
CA GLY A 475 -1.48 -19.50 3.13
C GLY A 475 -0.11 -19.08 3.64
N ASN A 476 0.32 -19.59 4.79
CA ASN A 476 1.61 -19.29 5.41
C ASN A 476 2.67 -20.38 5.16
N GLY A 477 2.40 -21.36 4.30
CA GLY A 477 3.33 -22.47 4.03
C GLY A 477 4.70 -21.97 3.59
N ASN A 478 5.75 -22.53 4.19
CA ASN A 478 7.15 -22.19 3.94
C ASN A 478 7.89 -23.25 3.10
N GLY A 479 7.16 -24.11 2.40
CA GLY A 479 7.69 -25.15 1.53
C GLY A 479 8.13 -24.65 0.16
N GLY A 480 8.73 -25.53 -0.64
CA GLY A 480 9.13 -25.22 -2.01
C GLY A 480 10.40 -24.38 -2.10
N HIS A 481 10.79 -24.08 -3.35
CA HIS A 481 12.09 -23.50 -3.67
C HIS A 481 13.21 -24.27 -2.94
N GLU A 482 13.20 -25.60 -3.13
CA GLU A 482 14.05 -26.53 -2.40
C GLU A 482 14.50 -27.72 -3.26
N GLY A 483 15.60 -28.34 -2.84
CA GLY A 483 16.35 -29.37 -3.56
C GLY A 483 17.60 -28.80 -4.25
N LYS A 484 18.36 -29.70 -4.89
CA LYS A 484 19.61 -29.39 -5.60
C LYS A 484 19.51 -28.19 -6.55
N ALA A 485 18.41 -28.05 -7.28
CA ALA A 485 18.22 -26.95 -8.23
C ALA A 485 18.13 -25.57 -7.56
N TYR A 486 17.78 -25.51 -6.28
CA TYR A 486 17.57 -24.27 -5.52
C TYR A 486 18.65 -24.01 -4.47
N GLY A 487 19.72 -24.80 -4.48
CA GLY A 487 20.87 -24.62 -3.58
C GLY A 487 20.65 -25.07 -2.13
N THR A 488 19.53 -25.73 -1.80
CA THR A 488 19.29 -26.18 -0.41
C THR A 488 20.16 -27.36 0.00
N ASP A 489 20.69 -28.10 -0.97
CA ASP A 489 21.55 -29.27 -0.76
C ASP A 489 23.04 -28.90 -0.70
N LEU A 490 23.36 -27.61 -0.90
CA LEU A 490 24.72 -27.08 -0.76
C LEU A 490 25.24 -27.28 0.68
N SER A 491 26.57 -27.38 0.81
CA SER A 491 27.21 -27.39 2.11
C SER A 491 27.00 -26.06 2.85
N ALA A 492 27.18 -26.07 4.18
CA ALA A 492 27.07 -24.84 4.96
C ALA A 492 28.05 -23.74 4.51
N ALA A 493 29.26 -24.10 4.10
CA ALA A 493 30.26 -23.15 3.63
C ALA A 493 29.87 -22.52 2.27
N GLU A 494 29.34 -23.32 1.35
CA GLU A 494 28.82 -22.85 0.07
C GLU A 494 27.62 -21.91 0.25
N LYS A 495 26.68 -22.25 1.14
CA LYS A 495 25.55 -21.38 1.48
C LYS A 495 26.01 -20.05 2.06
N THR A 496 27.01 -20.07 2.95
CA THR A 496 27.60 -18.84 3.50
C THR A 496 28.25 -17.98 2.41
N ALA A 497 29.02 -18.58 1.50
CA ALA A 497 29.61 -17.86 0.37
C ALA A 497 28.54 -17.29 -0.58
N LEU A 498 27.48 -18.07 -0.86
CA LEU A 498 26.36 -17.65 -1.69
C LEU A 498 25.59 -16.48 -1.08
N VAL A 499 25.28 -16.53 0.23
CA VAL A 499 24.64 -15.41 0.94
C VAL A 499 25.52 -14.16 0.87
N GLU A 500 26.84 -14.30 1.03
CA GLU A 500 27.75 -13.15 0.93
C GLU A 500 27.78 -12.55 -0.47
N PHE A 501 27.72 -13.37 -1.52
CA PHE A 501 27.58 -12.88 -2.89
C PHE A 501 26.23 -12.17 -3.12
N LEU A 502 25.14 -12.73 -2.58
CA LEU A 502 23.81 -12.14 -2.69
C LEU A 502 23.67 -10.79 -1.97
N LYS A 503 24.57 -10.44 -1.05
CA LYS A 503 24.67 -9.07 -0.49
C LYS A 503 25.10 -8.03 -1.52
N THR A 504 25.62 -8.41 -2.68
CA THR A 504 26.01 -7.45 -3.73
C THR A 504 24.88 -7.07 -4.68
N PHE A 505 23.64 -7.52 -4.42
CA PHE A 505 22.47 -7.38 -5.28
C PHE A 505 21.59 -6.18 -4.94
#